data_AF-A0A1G6UIF3-F1
#
_entry.id   AF-A0A1G6UIF3-F1
#
_cell.length_a   1.000
_cell.length_b   1.000
_cell.length_c   1.000
_cell.angle_alpha   90.00
_cell.angle_beta   90.00
_cell.angle_gamma   90.00
#
_symmetry.space_group_name_H-M   'P 1'
#
loop_
_entity.id
_entity.type
_entity.pdbx_description
1 polymer ?
#
loop_
_entity_poly.entity_id
_entity_poly.type
_entity_poly.pdbx_seq_one_letter_code
_entity_poly.pdbx_strand_id
1 'polypeptide(L)'
;MVEQDKQTTTENGEETNKSFIHEDAFEKAWRITEFSKLVGRHHNTVYNWFNTLEEKGLHGTLRTNNTNEKLYNSLDLDIALFIKQKRDEKWSLDAIIELLPLQFELRPVSLENQTSEVSAQLNIHEAAATIEKIVEQKLELHLQNIEMEYRAKFEEAVRSALPEPEDPESLKERQRQERLDNMIIQHRARTELRKQAEKEWNTLPEETRIKKVGWFKKEEDLARKQLFIENYIDENMIEYIQNAMNIEK
;
A
#
# COMPACT_ATOMS: atom_id res chain seq x y z
N MET A 1 36.39 -45.54 37.50
CA MET A 1 35.26 -46.49 37.63
C MET A 1 34.08 -45.82 36.97
N VAL A 2 33.71 -46.25 35.74
CA VAL A 2 32.61 -47.23 35.49
C VAL A 2 31.30 -46.55 35.89
N GLU A 3 30.32 -46.23 35.04
CA GLU A 3 29.85 -46.83 33.79
C GLU A 3 28.92 -45.80 33.12
N GLN A 4 29.02 -45.60 31.80
CA GLN A 4 27.94 -45.04 30.99
C GLN A 4 27.25 -46.23 30.31
N ASP A 5 25.96 -46.41 30.60
CA ASP A 5 25.09 -47.37 29.94
C ASP A 5 24.58 -46.82 28.60
N LYS A 6 24.85 -47.59 27.53
CA LYS A 6 23.92 -48.15 26.51
C LYS A 6 22.73 -47.27 26.08
N GLN A 7 22.33 -47.17 24.80
CA GLN A 7 22.56 -47.99 23.60
C GLN A 7 21.86 -47.26 22.44
N THR A 8 22.49 -47.14 21.27
CA THR A 8 21.80 -47.29 19.97
C THR A 8 22.82 -47.58 18.86
N THR A 9 22.92 -48.87 18.55
CA THR A 9 22.94 -49.46 17.19
C THR A 9 23.78 -48.80 16.08
N THR A 10 24.99 -49.33 15.86
CA THR A 10 25.42 -50.14 14.68
C THR A 10 24.45 -50.15 13.48
N GLU A 11 24.81 -50.05 12.19
CA GLU A 11 26.07 -50.05 11.45
C GLU A 11 25.73 -49.74 9.97
N ASN A 12 26.65 -49.07 9.28
CA ASN A 12 27.09 -49.20 7.87
C ASN A 12 26.15 -49.76 6.77
N GLY A 13 26.20 -49.06 5.63
CA GLY A 13 25.73 -49.51 4.32
C GLY A 13 25.50 -48.31 3.41
N GLU A 14 26.58 -47.63 3.02
CA GLU A 14 27.10 -47.71 1.65
C GLU A 14 26.09 -47.29 0.59
N GLU A 15 26.26 -46.04 0.19
CA GLU A 15 26.12 -45.51 -1.16
C GLU A 15 25.71 -46.53 -2.24
N THR A 16 24.46 -46.47 -2.67
CA THR A 16 24.13 -46.70 -4.08
C THR A 16 23.30 -45.54 -4.58
N ASN A 17 24.00 -44.42 -4.79
CA ASN A 17 23.60 -43.40 -5.75
C ASN A 17 23.68 -44.07 -7.13
N LYS A 18 22.61 -44.77 -7.51
CA LYS A 18 22.53 -45.48 -8.78
C LYS A 18 22.28 -44.43 -9.85
N SER A 19 23.36 -43.75 -10.23
CA SER A 19 23.46 -43.03 -11.48
C SER A 19 23.17 -44.06 -12.58
N PHE A 20 21.94 -44.09 -13.08
CA PHE A 20 21.65 -44.66 -14.38
C PHE A 20 22.17 -43.68 -15.45
N ILE A 21 23.48 -43.48 -15.45
CA ILE A 21 24.20 -43.14 -16.65
C ILE A 21 24.25 -44.47 -17.39
N HIS A 22 23.35 -44.63 -18.35
CA HIS A 22 23.40 -45.76 -19.27
C HIS A 22 24.67 -45.57 -20.11
N GLU A 23 25.72 -46.28 -19.72
CA GLU A 23 27.00 -46.30 -20.40
C GLU A 23 26.85 -47.07 -21.72
N ASP A 24 27.25 -46.41 -22.79
CA ASP A 24 27.58 -46.91 -24.13
C ASP A 24 26.57 -47.78 -24.92
N ALA A 25 25.80 -47.09 -25.76
CA ALA A 25 25.86 -47.34 -27.20
C ALA A 25 25.49 -46.04 -27.92
N PHE A 26 26.25 -45.60 -28.93
CA PHE A 26 25.67 -44.75 -29.96
C PHE A 26 24.52 -45.55 -30.58
N GLU A 27 23.30 -45.37 -30.07
CA GLU A 27 22.12 -45.96 -30.68
C GLU A 27 22.10 -45.50 -32.13
N LYS A 28 22.06 -46.48 -33.03
CA LYS A 28 22.07 -46.22 -34.46
C LYS A 28 20.90 -45.29 -34.79
N ALA A 29 21.23 -44.06 -35.14
CA ALA A 29 20.27 -43.03 -35.47
C ALA A 29 20.21 -42.86 -36.99
N TRP A 30 19.00 -42.90 -37.54
CA TRP A 30 18.75 -42.74 -38.96
C TRP A 30 18.08 -41.41 -39.26
N ARG A 31 18.44 -40.83 -40.40
CA ARG A 31 17.65 -39.75 -41.01
C ARG A 31 16.40 -40.34 -41.67
N ILE A 32 15.36 -39.53 -41.84
CA ILE A 32 14.06 -39.98 -42.38
C ILE A 32 14.18 -40.77 -43.70
N THR A 33 15.11 -40.40 -44.59
CA THR A 33 15.31 -41.05 -45.90
C THR A 33 15.92 -42.44 -45.81
N GLU A 34 16.76 -42.70 -44.80
CA GLU A 34 17.33 -44.01 -44.52
C GLU A 34 16.34 -44.85 -43.71
N PHE A 35 15.74 -44.22 -42.71
CA PHE A 35 14.74 -44.82 -41.84
C PHE A 35 13.55 -45.37 -42.64
N SER A 36 13.05 -44.61 -43.61
CA SER A 36 11.91 -45.04 -44.43
C SER A 36 12.22 -46.27 -45.28
N LYS A 37 13.47 -46.47 -45.69
CA LYS A 37 13.91 -47.67 -46.42
C LYS A 37 13.84 -48.92 -45.54
N LEU A 38 14.21 -48.79 -44.26
CA LEU A 38 14.11 -49.88 -43.28
C LEU A 38 12.65 -50.27 -43.01
N VAL A 39 11.76 -49.27 -42.91
CA VAL A 39 10.32 -49.49 -42.75
C VAL A 39 9.71 -50.06 -44.05
N GLY A 40 10.27 -49.74 -45.21
CA GLY A 40 9.72 -50.13 -46.52
C GLY A 40 8.49 -49.30 -46.92
N ARG A 41 8.45 -48.03 -46.50
CA ARG A 41 7.39 -47.06 -46.83
C ARG A 41 8.02 -45.75 -47.30
N HIS A 42 7.25 -44.93 -48.00
CA HIS A 42 7.75 -43.64 -48.48
C HIS A 42 8.07 -42.71 -47.30
N HIS A 43 9.16 -41.96 -47.37
CA HIS A 43 9.64 -41.10 -46.28
C HIS A 43 8.58 -40.12 -45.77
N ASN A 44 7.81 -39.48 -46.66
CA ASN A 44 6.71 -38.59 -46.25
C ASN A 44 5.63 -39.31 -45.44
N THR A 45 5.32 -40.57 -45.76
CA THR A 45 4.30 -41.34 -45.02
C THR A 45 4.77 -41.63 -43.60
N VAL A 46 6.02 -42.09 -43.47
CA VAL A 46 6.61 -42.38 -42.16
C VAL A 46 6.76 -41.09 -41.35
N TYR A 47 7.24 -40.02 -41.99
CA TYR A 47 7.34 -38.70 -41.38
C TYR A 47 6.01 -38.22 -40.81
N ASN A 48 4.92 -38.36 -41.58
CA ASN A 48 3.59 -37.98 -41.14
C ASN A 48 3.11 -38.80 -39.94
N TRP A 49 3.42 -40.11 -39.86
CA TRP A 49 3.08 -40.92 -38.69
C TRP A 49 3.71 -40.35 -37.41
N PHE A 50 5.01 -40.05 -37.44
CA PHE A 50 5.69 -39.50 -36.27
C PHE A 50 5.28 -38.06 -35.96
N ASN A 51 4.94 -37.24 -36.96
CA ASN A 51 4.35 -35.92 -36.69
C ASN A 51 3.01 -36.06 -35.95
N THR A 52 2.14 -36.97 -36.37
CA THR A 52 0.87 -37.18 -35.67
C THR A 52 1.07 -37.69 -34.23
N LEU A 53 2.10 -38.51 -33.98
CA LEU A 53 2.45 -38.94 -32.63
C LEU A 53 2.98 -37.79 -31.76
N GLU A 54 3.78 -36.88 -32.34
CA GLU A 54 4.27 -35.68 -31.66
C GLU A 54 3.14 -34.70 -31.36
N GLU A 55 2.27 -34.42 -32.32
CA GLU A 55 1.11 -33.53 -32.19
C GLU A 55 0.13 -34.01 -31.11
N LYS A 56 -0.08 -35.33 -31.01
CA LYS A 56 -0.89 -35.93 -29.95
C LYS A 56 -0.16 -36.02 -28.60
N GLY A 57 1.07 -35.54 -28.51
CA GLY A 57 1.86 -35.55 -27.27
C GLY A 57 2.31 -36.94 -26.82
N LEU A 58 2.26 -37.95 -27.70
CA LEU A 58 2.47 -39.35 -27.33
C LEU A 58 3.91 -39.80 -27.47
N HIS A 59 4.58 -39.47 -28.58
CA HIS A 59 5.97 -39.88 -28.82
C HIS A 59 6.78 -38.77 -29.48
N GLY A 60 7.88 -38.36 -28.83
CA GLY A 60 8.82 -37.38 -29.37
C GLY A 60 9.95 -38.01 -30.19
N THR A 61 10.29 -37.44 -31.35
CA THR A 61 11.49 -37.84 -32.11
C THR A 61 12.74 -37.10 -31.63
N LEU A 62 13.91 -37.75 -31.75
CA LEU A 62 15.20 -37.10 -31.46
C LEU A 62 15.51 -36.05 -32.53
N ARG A 63 16.29 -35.03 -32.18
CA ARG A 63 16.70 -33.99 -33.12
C ARG A 63 18.18 -33.67 -32.98
N THR A 64 18.82 -33.29 -34.08
CA THR A 64 20.21 -32.79 -34.05
C THR A 64 20.28 -31.40 -33.42
N ASN A 65 21.24 -31.15 -32.53
CA ASN A 65 21.39 -29.85 -31.86
C ASN A 65 21.64 -28.67 -32.82
N ASN A 66 22.31 -28.89 -33.95
CA ASN A 66 22.74 -27.80 -34.84
C ASN A 66 21.74 -27.48 -35.98
N THR A 67 21.10 -28.50 -36.54
CA THR A 67 20.22 -28.36 -37.72
C THR A 67 18.75 -28.67 -37.43
N ASN A 68 18.43 -29.05 -36.19
CA ASN A 68 17.09 -29.45 -35.74
C ASN A 68 16.40 -30.55 -36.59
N GLU A 69 17.19 -31.34 -37.32
CA GLU A 69 16.74 -32.45 -38.16
C GLU A 69 16.30 -33.63 -37.30
N LYS A 70 15.19 -34.27 -37.67
CA LYS A 70 14.68 -35.47 -36.97
C LYS A 70 15.60 -36.67 -37.17
N LEU A 71 15.89 -37.34 -36.07
CA LEU A 71 16.64 -38.58 -35.96
C LEU A 71 15.76 -39.66 -35.35
N TYR A 72 15.83 -40.84 -35.93
CA TYR A 72 15.04 -42.00 -35.53
C TYR A 72 15.98 -43.08 -35.01
N ASN A 73 15.68 -43.64 -33.83
CA ASN A 73 16.45 -44.72 -33.23
C ASN A 73 15.78 -46.09 -33.44
N SER A 74 16.24 -47.10 -32.70
CA SER A 74 15.71 -48.46 -32.80
C SER A 74 14.27 -48.56 -32.27
N LEU A 75 13.93 -47.83 -31.20
CA LEU A 75 12.56 -47.74 -30.69
C LEU A 75 11.61 -47.13 -31.74
N ASP A 76 12.05 -46.07 -32.41
CA ASP A 76 11.30 -45.48 -33.52
C ASP A 76 11.07 -46.52 -34.62
N LEU A 77 12.06 -47.35 -34.94
CA LEU A 77 11.93 -48.39 -35.95
C LEU A 77 10.86 -49.42 -35.58
N ASP A 78 10.86 -49.88 -34.33
CA ASP A 78 9.88 -50.86 -33.84
C ASP A 78 8.46 -50.30 -33.88
N ILE A 79 8.28 -49.04 -33.45
CA ILE A 79 7.01 -48.31 -33.55
C ILE A 79 6.56 -48.21 -35.02
N ALA A 80 7.47 -47.85 -35.94
CA ALA A 80 7.15 -47.68 -37.35
C ALA A 80 6.78 -49.01 -38.03
N LEU A 81 7.44 -50.11 -37.67
CA LEU A 81 7.12 -51.45 -38.15
C LEU A 81 5.76 -51.92 -37.62
N PHE A 82 5.45 -51.63 -36.35
CA PHE A 82 4.14 -51.91 -35.76
C PHE A 82 3.02 -51.15 -36.47
N ILE A 83 3.20 -49.84 -36.69
CA ILE A 83 2.24 -49.02 -37.43
C ILE A 83 2.05 -49.59 -38.84
N LYS A 84 3.13 -49.93 -39.54
CA LYS A 84 3.05 -50.53 -40.87
C LYS A 84 2.24 -51.83 -40.85
N GLN A 85 2.54 -52.76 -39.94
CA GLN A 85 1.83 -54.03 -39.83
C GLN A 85 0.32 -53.81 -39.62
N LYS A 86 -0.05 -52.94 -38.68
CA LYS A 86 -1.47 -52.66 -38.40
C LYS A 86 -2.17 -51.92 -39.55
N ARG A 87 -1.45 -51.06 -40.27
CA ARG A 87 -1.96 -50.42 -41.49
C ARG A 87 -2.18 -51.42 -42.63
N ASP A 88 -1.32 -52.43 -42.74
CA ASP A 88 -1.49 -53.54 -43.70
C ASP A 88 -2.70 -54.42 -43.33
N GLU A 89 -2.98 -54.57 -42.03
CA GLU A 89 -4.21 -55.15 -41.48
C GLU A 89 -5.45 -54.23 -41.61
N LYS A 90 -5.32 -53.09 -42.30
CA LYS A 90 -6.37 -52.08 -42.55
C LYS A 90 -6.93 -51.36 -41.32
N TRP A 91 -6.17 -51.30 -40.22
CA TRP A 91 -6.57 -50.50 -39.06
C TRP A 91 -6.49 -48.99 -39.37
N SER A 92 -7.35 -48.19 -38.73
CA SER A 92 -7.26 -46.73 -38.78
C SER A 92 -6.02 -46.27 -38.03
N LEU A 93 -5.41 -45.16 -38.47
CA LEU A 93 -4.23 -44.63 -37.80
C LEU A 93 -4.54 -44.23 -36.36
N ASP A 94 -5.73 -43.68 -36.09
CA ASP A 94 -6.15 -43.30 -34.74
C ASP A 94 -6.25 -44.49 -33.79
N ALA A 95 -6.84 -45.61 -34.22
CA ALA A 95 -6.93 -46.81 -33.40
C ALA A 95 -5.54 -47.42 -33.12
N ILE A 96 -4.61 -47.33 -34.07
CA ILE A 96 -3.22 -47.76 -33.87
C ILE A 96 -2.56 -46.87 -32.81
N ILE A 97 -2.76 -45.56 -32.90
CA ILE A 97 -2.16 -44.58 -31.99
C ILE A 97 -2.62 -44.83 -30.53
N GLU A 98 -3.91 -45.14 -30.31
CA GLU A 98 -4.43 -45.48 -28.98
C GLU A 98 -3.82 -46.75 -28.41
N LEU A 99 -3.38 -47.69 -29.27
CA LEU A 99 -2.78 -48.95 -28.86
C LEU A 99 -1.28 -48.84 -28.55
N LEU A 100 -0.59 -47.81 -29.08
CA LEU A 100 0.86 -47.66 -28.93
C LEU A 100 1.35 -47.56 -27.48
N PRO A 101 0.71 -46.79 -26.57
CA PRO A 101 1.15 -46.71 -25.16
C PRO A 101 1.02 -48.04 -24.40
N LEU A 102 0.20 -48.96 -24.89
CA LEU A 102 0.01 -50.29 -24.29
C LEU A 102 1.09 -51.29 -24.74
N GLN A 103 1.80 -50.99 -25.83
CA GLN A 103 2.77 -51.90 -26.46
C GLN A 103 4.21 -51.41 -26.35
N PHE A 104 4.42 -50.10 -26.24
CA PHE A 104 5.74 -49.48 -26.22
C PHE A 104 5.86 -48.44 -25.10
N GLU A 105 7.04 -48.34 -24.52
CA GLU A 105 7.42 -47.22 -23.64
C GLU A 105 7.73 -45.99 -24.52
N LEU A 106 6.72 -45.13 -24.71
CA LEU A 106 6.85 -43.98 -25.60
C LEU A 106 7.69 -42.86 -24.96
N ARG A 107 8.50 -42.17 -25.78
CA ARG A 107 9.32 -41.04 -25.35
C ARG A 107 8.44 -39.80 -25.12
N PRO A 108 8.51 -39.13 -23.96
CA PRO A 108 7.74 -37.91 -23.72
C PRO A 108 8.11 -36.80 -24.71
N VAL A 109 7.12 -36.06 -25.20
CA VAL A 109 7.33 -34.95 -26.14
C VAL A 109 7.86 -33.73 -25.36
N SER A 110 9.06 -33.25 -25.72
CA SER A 110 9.62 -32.02 -25.14
C SER A 110 8.73 -30.81 -25.42
N LEU A 111 8.54 -29.94 -24.42
CA LEU A 111 7.73 -28.72 -24.51
C LEU A 111 8.17 -27.80 -25.66
N GLU A 112 9.47 -27.82 -26.00
CA GLU A 112 10.07 -27.04 -27.10
C GLU A 112 9.55 -27.46 -28.49
N ASN A 113 8.99 -28.66 -28.63
CA ASN A 113 8.51 -29.21 -29.89
C ASN A 113 6.97 -29.14 -30.05
N GLN A 114 6.25 -28.62 -29.05
CA GLN A 114 4.79 -28.48 -29.11
C GLN A 114 4.42 -27.14 -29.75
N THR A 115 4.26 -27.11 -31.08
CA THR A 115 3.72 -25.94 -31.79
C THR A 115 2.19 -25.88 -31.68
N SER A 116 1.65 -25.80 -30.45
CA SER A 116 0.24 -25.43 -30.26
C SER A 116 0.15 -24.00 -29.74
N GLU A 117 -0.06 -23.07 -30.68
CA GLU A 117 -0.31 -21.65 -30.44
C GLU A 117 -1.44 -21.41 -29.42
N VAL A 118 -2.38 -22.37 -29.29
CA VAL A 118 -3.51 -22.31 -28.34
C VAL A 118 -3.07 -22.48 -26.87
N SER A 119 -2.03 -23.26 -26.60
CA SER A 119 -1.52 -23.46 -25.23
C SER A 119 -0.69 -22.26 -24.76
N ALA A 120 0.02 -21.59 -25.68
CA ALA A 120 0.76 -20.37 -25.38
C ALA A 120 -0.17 -19.17 -25.07
N GLN A 121 -1.33 -19.06 -25.75
CA GLN A 121 -2.29 -17.96 -25.52
C GLN A 121 -3.01 -18.05 -24.18
N LEU A 122 -3.38 -19.26 -23.74
CA LEU A 122 -3.99 -19.47 -22.43
C LEU A 122 -3.02 -19.11 -21.28
N ASN A 123 -1.73 -19.38 -21.46
CA ASN A 123 -0.69 -19.08 -20.47
C ASN A 123 -0.38 -17.57 -20.39
N ILE A 124 -0.45 -16.84 -21.52
CA ILE A 124 -0.26 -15.38 -21.55
C ILE A 124 -1.40 -14.64 -20.83
N HIS A 125 -2.65 -15.10 -20.95
CA HIS A 125 -3.78 -14.44 -20.29
C HIS A 125 -3.72 -14.60 -18.76
N GLU A 126 -3.31 -15.78 -18.26
CA GLU A 126 -3.11 -16.00 -16.82
C GLU A 126 -1.92 -15.20 -16.28
N ALA A 127 -0.82 -15.13 -17.05
CA ALA A 127 0.32 -14.28 -16.74
C ALA A 127 -0.06 -12.79 -16.71
N ALA A 128 -0.90 -12.32 -17.64
CA ALA A 128 -1.36 -10.94 -17.67
C ALA A 128 -2.21 -10.60 -16.43
N ALA A 129 -3.16 -11.48 -16.06
CA ALA A 129 -4.01 -11.28 -14.89
C ALA A 129 -3.21 -11.29 -13.56
N THR A 130 -2.18 -12.14 -13.47
CA THR A 130 -1.29 -12.15 -12.29
C THR A 130 -0.43 -10.90 -12.22
N ILE A 131 0.09 -10.41 -13.36
CA ILE A 131 0.84 -9.14 -13.43
C ILE A 131 -0.06 -7.97 -13.03
N GLU A 132 -1.28 -7.90 -13.56
CA GLU A 132 -2.25 -6.85 -13.22
C GLU A 132 -2.50 -6.80 -11.71
N LYS A 133 -2.77 -7.94 -11.09
CA LYS A 133 -2.96 -8.05 -9.64
C LYS A 133 -1.73 -7.60 -8.84
N ILE A 134 -0.52 -7.95 -9.29
CA ILE A 134 0.72 -7.52 -8.63
C ILE A 134 0.90 -6.00 -8.75
N VAL A 135 0.59 -5.44 -9.91
CA VAL A 135 0.66 -3.99 -10.15
C VAL A 135 -0.35 -3.26 -9.27
N GLU A 136 -1.59 -3.72 -9.19
CA GLU A 136 -2.62 -3.15 -8.31
C GLU A 136 -2.19 -3.17 -6.85
N GLN A 137 -1.70 -4.33 -6.35
CA GLN A 137 -1.21 -4.44 -4.98
C GLN A 137 -0.04 -3.51 -4.69
N LYS A 138 0.90 -3.39 -5.64
CA LYS A 138 2.05 -2.50 -5.49
C LYS A 138 1.64 -1.03 -5.51
N LEU A 139 0.65 -0.68 -6.34
CA LEU A 139 0.13 0.68 -6.43
C LEU A 139 -0.61 1.07 -5.15
N GLU A 140 -1.43 0.17 -4.61
CA GLU A 140 -2.12 0.34 -3.33
C GLU A 140 -1.13 0.57 -2.18
N LEU A 141 -0.10 -0.28 -2.08
CA LEU A 141 0.95 -0.12 -1.07
C LEU A 141 1.70 1.21 -1.22
N HIS A 142 2.00 1.62 -2.46
CA HIS A 142 2.67 2.88 -2.72
C HIS A 142 1.80 4.08 -2.34
N LEU A 143 0.49 4.02 -2.60
CA LEU A 143 -0.45 5.07 -2.25
C LEU A 143 -0.58 5.21 -0.72
N GLN A 144 -0.66 4.10 0.00
CA GLN A 144 -0.68 4.08 1.47
C GLN A 144 0.61 4.68 2.07
N ASN A 145 1.77 4.35 1.48
CA ASN A 145 3.04 4.93 1.92
C ASN A 145 3.09 6.45 1.69
N ILE A 146 2.62 6.92 0.54
CA ILE A 146 2.50 8.36 0.25
C ILE A 146 1.58 9.02 1.29
N GLU A 147 0.40 8.46 1.53
CA GLU A 147 -0.56 9.03 2.48
C GLU A 147 0.05 9.15 3.88
N MET A 148 0.77 8.12 4.33
CA MET A 148 1.46 8.12 5.62
C MET A 148 2.55 9.21 5.69
N GLU A 149 3.35 9.36 4.63
CA GLU A 149 4.40 10.38 4.55
C GLU A 149 3.80 11.80 4.58
N TYR A 150 2.76 12.05 3.79
CA TYR A 150 2.08 13.35 3.76
C TYR A 150 1.38 13.66 5.08
N ARG A 151 0.78 12.66 5.72
CA ARG A 151 0.16 12.83 7.03
C ARG A 151 1.19 13.22 8.09
N ALA A 152 2.35 12.56 8.13
CA ALA A 152 3.42 12.90 9.06
C ALA A 152 3.93 14.34 8.83
N LYS A 153 4.19 14.71 7.57
CA LYS A 153 4.60 16.08 7.21
C LYS A 153 3.53 17.12 7.55
N PHE A 154 2.26 16.78 7.37
CA PHE A 154 1.16 17.67 7.72
C PHE A 154 1.05 17.86 9.23
N GLU A 155 1.12 16.78 10.02
CA GLU A 155 1.09 16.87 11.48
C GLU A 155 2.26 17.68 12.03
N GLU A 156 3.46 17.54 11.45
CA GLU A 156 4.63 18.34 11.79
C GLU A 156 4.45 19.82 11.42
N ALA A 157 3.96 20.10 10.20
CA ALA A 157 3.68 21.46 9.76
C ALA A 157 2.66 22.15 10.68
N VAL A 158 1.55 21.47 11.01
CA VAL A 158 0.54 21.98 11.94
C VAL A 158 1.14 22.22 13.32
N ARG A 159 1.92 21.28 13.86
CA ARG A 159 2.57 21.45 15.17
C ARG A 159 3.54 22.64 15.19
N SER A 160 4.29 22.85 14.11
CA SER A 160 5.24 23.97 13.99
C SER A 160 4.58 25.33 13.77
N ALA A 161 3.38 25.34 13.17
CA ALA A 161 2.63 26.56 12.88
C ALA A 161 1.76 27.02 14.07
N LEU A 162 1.40 26.10 14.96
CA LEU A 162 0.65 26.44 16.16
C LEU A 162 1.59 27.00 17.24
N PRO A 163 1.22 28.12 17.89
CA PRO A 163 1.95 28.57 19.07
C PRO A 163 1.90 27.47 20.13
N GLU A 164 3.00 27.32 20.88
CA GLU A 164 3.04 26.37 21.98
C GLU A 164 1.89 26.66 22.96
N PRO A 165 1.16 25.63 23.42
CA PRO A 165 0.11 25.82 24.39
C PRO A 165 0.73 26.42 25.64
N GLU A 166 0.18 27.56 26.02
CA GLU A 166 0.70 28.34 27.13
C GLU A 166 0.57 27.55 28.44
N ASP A 167 1.62 27.61 29.27
CA ASP A 167 1.65 26.86 30.52
C ASP A 167 0.47 27.28 31.42
N PRO A 168 -0.33 26.33 31.94
CA PRO A 168 -1.53 26.64 32.73
C PRO A 168 -1.28 27.55 33.93
N GLU A 169 -0.09 27.52 34.54
CA GLU A 169 0.25 28.44 35.63
C GLU A 169 0.51 29.85 35.10
N SER A 170 1.22 29.99 33.98
CA SER A 170 1.42 31.29 33.32
C SER A 170 0.10 31.95 32.86
N LEU A 171 -0.84 31.16 32.35
CA LEU A 171 -2.20 31.62 32.01
C LEU A 171 -2.95 32.15 33.24
N LYS A 172 -2.91 31.41 34.35
CA LYS A 172 -3.54 31.84 35.60
C LYS A 172 -2.92 33.11 36.16
N GLU A 173 -1.59 33.23 36.08
CA GLU A 173 -0.89 34.41 36.56
C GLU A 173 -1.24 35.64 35.73
N ARG A 174 -1.26 35.53 34.40
CA ARG A 174 -1.74 36.62 33.55
C ARG A 174 -3.17 37.02 33.88
N GLN A 175 -4.08 36.06 34.04
CA GLN A 175 -5.46 36.37 34.43
C GLN A 175 -5.56 37.07 35.78
N ARG A 176 -4.71 36.71 36.76
CA ARG A 176 -4.64 37.43 38.04
C ARG A 176 -4.16 38.86 37.83
N GLN A 177 -3.10 39.03 37.05
CA GLN A 177 -2.53 40.34 36.75
C GLN A 177 -3.54 41.23 36.02
N GLU A 178 -4.20 40.73 34.98
CA GLU A 178 -5.27 41.43 34.25
C GLU A 178 -6.41 41.87 35.17
N ARG A 179 -6.82 41.04 36.13
CA ARG A 179 -7.85 41.43 37.12
C ARG A 179 -7.38 42.56 38.02
N LEU A 180 -6.13 42.50 38.48
CA LEU A 180 -5.55 43.56 39.31
C LEU A 180 -5.43 44.86 38.52
N ASP A 181 -4.93 44.80 37.29
CA ASP A 181 -4.77 45.95 36.41
C ASP A 181 -6.14 46.58 36.09
N ASN A 182 -7.13 45.77 35.73
CA ASN A 182 -8.50 46.23 35.50
C ASN A 182 -9.10 46.92 36.74
N MET A 183 -8.88 46.35 37.93
CA MET A 183 -9.33 46.96 39.19
C MET A 183 -8.66 48.33 39.43
N ILE A 184 -7.34 48.42 39.20
CA ILE A 184 -6.57 49.66 39.36
C ILE A 184 -7.05 50.72 38.37
N ILE A 185 -7.22 50.35 37.10
CA ILE A 185 -7.70 51.25 36.04
C ILE A 185 -9.08 51.79 36.38
N GLN A 186 -10.03 50.92 36.76
CA GLN A 186 -11.38 51.34 37.16
C GLN A 186 -11.35 52.27 38.37
N HIS A 187 -10.55 51.96 39.38
CA HIS A 187 -10.46 52.80 40.58
C HIS A 187 -9.91 54.19 40.26
N ARG A 188 -8.82 54.26 39.47
CA ARG A 188 -8.22 55.53 39.03
C ARG A 188 -9.21 56.35 38.21
N ALA A 189 -9.85 55.71 37.23
CA ALA A 189 -10.80 56.36 36.35
C ALA A 189 -12.01 56.92 37.13
N ARG A 190 -12.60 56.15 38.06
CA ARG A 190 -13.64 56.67 38.96
C ARG A 190 -13.17 57.85 39.80
N THR A 191 -11.93 57.78 40.31
CA THR A 191 -11.35 58.86 41.13
C THR A 191 -11.22 60.16 40.34
N GLU A 192 -10.72 60.09 39.11
CA GLU A 192 -10.54 61.27 38.25
C GLU A 192 -11.88 61.83 37.73
N LEU A 193 -12.79 60.96 37.29
CA LEU A 193 -14.13 61.37 36.86
C LEU A 193 -14.92 62.01 38.02
N ARG A 194 -14.76 61.51 39.25
CA ARG A 194 -15.38 62.13 40.44
C ARG A 194 -14.85 63.55 40.67
N LYS A 195 -13.55 63.77 40.55
CA LYS A 195 -12.95 65.11 40.67
C LYS A 195 -13.44 66.05 39.58
N GLN A 196 -13.63 65.55 38.35
CA GLN A 196 -14.18 66.33 37.25
C GLN A 196 -15.65 66.69 37.50
N ALA A 197 -16.46 65.71 37.90
CA ALA A 197 -17.86 65.92 38.25
C ALA A 197 -18.03 66.94 39.40
N GLU A 198 -17.18 66.89 40.43
CA GLU A 198 -17.22 67.88 41.52
C GLU A 198 -16.90 69.29 41.04
N LYS A 199 -15.93 69.44 40.11
CA LYS A 199 -15.60 70.73 39.50
C LYS A 199 -16.78 71.25 38.67
N GLU A 200 -17.37 70.39 37.83
CA GLU A 200 -18.51 70.77 37.00
C GLU A 200 -19.74 71.12 37.84
N TRP A 201 -20.05 70.33 38.87
CA TRP A 201 -21.12 70.64 39.82
C TRP A 201 -20.95 72.03 40.42
N ASN A 202 -19.73 72.40 40.81
CA ASN A 202 -19.44 73.72 41.39
C ASN A 202 -19.64 74.88 40.41
N THR A 203 -19.63 74.63 39.10
CA THR A 203 -19.93 75.64 38.07
C THR A 203 -21.42 75.80 37.76
N LEU A 204 -22.27 74.88 38.23
CA LEU A 204 -23.72 74.94 37.99
C LEU A 204 -24.40 76.08 38.79
N PRO A 205 -25.51 76.65 38.28
CA PRO A 205 -26.23 77.72 38.95
C PRO A 205 -26.71 77.33 40.35
N GLU A 206 -26.74 78.30 41.27
CA GLU A 206 -27.20 78.11 42.65
C GLU A 206 -28.60 77.49 42.75
N GLU A 207 -29.50 77.77 41.80
CA GLU A 207 -30.85 77.20 41.78
C GLU A 207 -30.87 75.68 41.65
N THR A 208 -29.86 75.11 40.98
CA THR A 208 -29.71 73.65 40.81
C THR A 208 -29.00 73.02 41.99
N ARG A 209 -28.07 73.76 42.60
CA ARG A 209 -27.20 73.34 43.71
C ARG A 209 -27.83 73.45 45.09
N ILE A 210 -28.77 74.37 45.27
CA ILE A 210 -29.29 74.76 46.59
C ILE A 210 -30.74 74.32 46.74
N LYS A 211 -31.04 73.66 47.85
CA LYS A 211 -32.42 73.42 48.32
C LYS A 211 -32.80 74.46 49.39
N LYS A 212 -34.05 74.92 49.36
CA LYS A 212 -34.61 75.77 50.42
C LYS A 212 -35.01 74.87 51.58
N VAL A 213 -34.41 75.08 52.75
CA VAL A 213 -34.73 74.38 54.00
C VAL A 213 -35.37 75.37 54.96
N GLY A 214 -36.69 75.56 54.83
CA GLY A 214 -37.46 76.54 55.61
C GLY A 214 -37.52 77.94 54.97
N TRP A 215 -38.00 78.94 55.73
CA TRP A 215 -38.37 80.25 55.16
C TRP A 215 -37.18 81.14 54.79
N PHE A 216 -35.98 80.92 55.35
CA PHE A 216 -34.79 81.73 55.05
C PHE A 216 -33.45 80.96 55.01
N LYS A 217 -33.44 79.64 55.26
CA LYS A 217 -32.20 78.86 55.16
C LYS A 217 -32.10 78.16 53.81
N LYS A 218 -30.92 78.27 53.22
CA LYS A 218 -30.52 77.64 51.97
C LYS A 218 -29.39 76.68 52.29
N GLU A 219 -29.47 75.45 51.82
CA GLU A 219 -28.45 74.43 52.02
C GLU A 219 -28.14 73.75 50.68
N GLU A 220 -26.90 73.30 50.50
CA GLU A 220 -26.54 72.51 49.32
C GLU A 220 -27.36 71.20 49.29
N ASP A 221 -27.91 70.86 48.13
CA ASP A 221 -28.60 69.60 47.95
C ASP A 221 -27.59 68.47 47.73
N LEU A 222 -27.10 67.89 48.83
CA LEU A 222 -26.14 66.79 48.82
C LEU A 222 -26.65 65.55 48.06
N ALA A 223 -27.96 65.31 48.05
CA ALA A 223 -28.53 64.17 47.34
C ALA A 223 -28.46 64.38 45.82
N ARG A 224 -28.76 65.61 45.35
CA ARG A 224 -28.61 65.96 43.93
C ARG A 224 -27.17 66.00 43.49
N LYS A 225 -26.26 66.51 44.34
CA LYS A 225 -24.82 66.48 44.07
C LYS A 225 -24.31 65.06 43.87
N GLN A 226 -24.68 64.16 44.77
CA GLN A 226 -24.27 62.76 44.67
C GLN A 226 -24.86 62.10 43.41
N LEU A 227 -26.14 62.35 43.10
CA LEU A 227 -26.76 61.82 41.87
C LEU A 227 -26.08 62.35 40.61
N PHE A 228 -25.76 63.65 40.56
CA PHE A 228 -25.03 64.25 39.44
C PHE A 228 -23.66 63.62 39.26
N ILE A 229 -22.90 63.43 40.36
CA ILE A 229 -21.57 62.83 40.32
C ILE A 229 -21.61 61.39 39.81
N GLU A 230 -22.54 60.56 40.31
CA GLU A 230 -22.63 59.17 39.87
C GLU A 230 -23.07 59.07 38.39
N ASN A 231 -24.06 59.87 37.96
CA ASN A 231 -24.47 59.91 36.55
C ASN A 231 -23.31 60.34 35.64
N TYR A 232 -22.57 61.38 36.04
CA TYR A 232 -21.40 61.84 35.29
C TYR A 232 -20.33 60.76 35.17
N ILE A 233 -20.05 60.03 36.25
CA ILE A 233 -19.10 58.92 36.22
C ILE A 233 -19.59 57.86 35.24
N ASP A 234 -20.84 57.39 35.36
CA ASP A 234 -21.38 56.32 34.52
C ASP A 234 -21.41 56.68 33.03
N GLU A 235 -21.78 57.91 32.69
CA GLU A 235 -21.83 58.42 31.32
C GLU A 235 -20.43 58.50 30.67
N ASN A 236 -19.40 58.83 31.46
CA ASN A 236 -18.04 59.07 30.96
C ASN A 236 -17.07 57.89 31.22
N MET A 237 -17.49 56.87 31.98
CA MET A 237 -16.63 55.77 32.45
C MET A 237 -15.99 55.00 31.30
N ILE A 238 -16.79 54.61 30.31
CA ILE A 238 -16.36 53.74 29.21
C ILE A 238 -15.35 54.49 28.33
N GLU A 239 -15.66 55.73 27.96
CA GLU A 239 -14.79 56.56 27.13
C GLU A 239 -13.47 56.85 27.83
N TYR A 240 -13.50 57.17 29.13
CA TYR A 240 -12.28 57.39 29.92
C TYR A 240 -11.39 56.14 29.94
N ILE A 241 -11.96 54.96 30.21
CA ILE A 241 -11.20 53.70 30.25
C ILE A 241 -10.64 53.36 28.86
N GLN A 242 -11.41 53.54 27.79
CA GLN A 242 -10.94 53.31 26.41
C GLN A 242 -9.77 54.23 26.06
N ASN A 243 -9.84 55.51 26.42
CA ASN A 243 -8.76 56.46 26.20
C ASN A 243 -7.53 56.09 27.05
N ALA A 244 -7.70 55.73 28.32
CA ALA A 244 -6.60 55.29 29.18
C ALA A 244 -5.87 54.06 28.60
N MET A 245 -6.61 53.05 28.12
CA MET A 245 -6.02 51.84 27.51
C MET A 245 -5.35 52.09 26.15
N ASN A 246 -5.79 53.10 25.40
CA ASN A 246 -5.17 53.47 24.11
C ASN A 246 -3.89 54.30 24.28
N ILE A 247 -3.75 55.02 25.40
CA ILE A 247 -2.55 55.83 25.72
C ILE A 247 -1.41 54.95 26.27
N GLU A 248 -1.74 53.80 26.88
CA GLU A 248 -0.76 52.85 27.41
C GLU A 248 -0.24 51.81 26.39
N LYS A 249 -0.67 51.88 25.12
CA LYS A 249 -0.14 51.07 24.00
C LYS A 249 0.96 51.80 23.24
#